data_AF-A0A087DAA2-F1
#
_entry.id   AF-A0A087DAA2-F1
#
_cell.length_a   1.000
_cell.length_b   1.000
_cell.length_c   1.000
_cell.angle_alpha   90.00
_cell.angle_beta   90.00
_cell.angle_gamma   90.00
#
_symmetry.space_group_name_H-M   'P 1'
#
loop_
_entity.id
_entity.type
_entity.pdbx_description
1 polymer ?
#
loop_
_entity_poly.entity_id
_entity_poly.type
_entity_poly.pdbx_seq_one_letter_code
_entity_poly.pdbx_strand_id
1 'polypeptide(L)'
;MDKTSININRFEQDLRSLKDGWPVLDLIANRQAMIGVRMGGSHGVKSVAPTPLNMGAWQLEQDIDVFARKLVRFMGLHAHHGMNTPALLQGGILNLPRIGQLVGDEWTRQELSIYAHTLAERLDYLLDPPEDTRMVGWCPACSHELRADEQELAGGYIECPHCHAAHKIKTIHELDMLRLRLSGVKGTPTQLHRLLEPWGIDIKAATIRQWAKRGIIQPVEHDGNAPVYLIWDVWQAHTRFDGYDRARRRHQSAKKR
;
A
#
# COMPACT_ATOMS: atom_id res chain seq x y z
N MET A 1 18.45 -24.31 25.38
CA MET A 1 17.35 -24.45 24.39
C MET A 1 17.59 -23.37 23.35
N ASP A 2 18.22 -23.77 22.25
CA ASP A 2 18.71 -22.91 21.18
C ASP A 2 17.55 -22.59 20.23
N LYS A 3 17.08 -21.34 20.20
CA LYS A 3 15.99 -20.87 19.32
C LYS A 3 16.43 -19.67 18.46
N THR A 4 17.73 -19.52 18.24
CA THR A 4 18.31 -18.28 17.68
C THR A 4 19.28 -18.56 16.53
N SER A 5 18.87 -19.44 15.61
CA SER A 5 19.61 -19.66 14.37
C SER A 5 18.68 -19.32 13.20
N ILE A 6 19.15 -18.53 12.24
CA ILE A 6 18.40 -18.26 11.01
C ILE A 6 17.95 -19.59 10.38
N ASN A 7 16.67 -19.71 10.09
CA ASN A 7 16.19 -20.79 9.23
C ASN A 7 16.52 -20.44 7.77
N ILE A 8 17.69 -20.88 7.31
CA ILE A 8 18.22 -20.57 5.98
C ILE A 8 17.24 -21.00 4.87
N ASN A 9 16.54 -22.13 5.04
CA ASN A 9 15.56 -22.61 4.07
C ASN A 9 14.36 -21.65 3.94
N ARG A 10 13.87 -21.13 5.07
CA ARG A 10 12.78 -20.13 5.07
C ARG A 10 13.25 -18.83 4.43
N PHE A 11 14.43 -18.36 4.79
CA PHE A 11 15.00 -17.15 4.21
C PHE A 11 15.18 -17.27 2.69
N GLU A 12 15.68 -18.40 2.20
CA GLU A 12 15.78 -18.66 0.77
C GLU A 12 14.40 -18.63 0.09
N GLN A 13 13.40 -19.27 0.71
CA GLN A 13 12.04 -19.28 0.20
C GLN A 13 11.44 -17.87 0.13
N ASP A 14 11.60 -17.06 1.18
CA ASP A 14 11.12 -15.68 1.20
C ASP A 14 11.79 -14.85 0.08
N LEU A 15 13.11 -15.00 -0.14
CA LEU A 15 13.80 -14.33 -1.25
C LEU A 15 13.30 -14.78 -2.63
N ARG A 16 12.96 -16.07 -2.79
CA ARG A 16 12.37 -16.60 -4.02
C ARG A 16 10.97 -16.02 -4.23
N SER A 17 10.12 -16.00 -3.20
CA SER A 17 8.80 -15.38 -3.27
C SER A 17 8.88 -13.92 -3.70
N LEU A 18 9.79 -13.14 -3.08
CA LEU A 18 10.02 -11.73 -3.44
C LEU A 18 10.44 -11.57 -4.90
N LYS A 19 11.35 -12.42 -5.38
CA LYS A 19 11.87 -12.37 -6.75
C LYS A 19 10.80 -12.76 -7.77
N ASP A 20 10.08 -13.85 -7.51
CA ASP A 20 9.13 -14.43 -8.45
C ASP A 20 7.81 -13.63 -8.48
N GLY A 21 7.42 -13.02 -7.35
CA GLY A 21 6.28 -12.09 -7.30
C GLY A 21 6.60 -10.66 -7.77
N TRP A 22 7.87 -10.28 -7.87
CA TRP A 22 8.29 -8.94 -8.32
C TRP A 22 7.67 -8.52 -9.67
N PRO A 23 7.64 -9.32 -10.74
CA PRO A 23 7.05 -8.88 -12.01
C PRO A 23 5.56 -8.52 -11.88
N VAL A 24 4.82 -9.24 -11.03
CA VAL A 24 3.40 -8.95 -10.80
C VAL A 24 3.26 -7.70 -9.92
N LEU A 25 4.09 -7.56 -8.88
CA LEU A 25 4.14 -6.37 -8.05
C LEU A 25 4.50 -5.11 -8.86
N ASP A 26 5.54 -5.19 -9.68
CA ASP A 26 5.97 -4.16 -10.63
C ASP A 26 4.83 -3.83 -11.60
N LEU A 27 4.11 -4.82 -12.10
CA LEU A 27 2.90 -4.56 -12.88
C LEU A 27 1.80 -3.89 -12.05
N ILE A 28 1.61 -4.18 -10.77
CA ILE A 28 0.55 -3.54 -9.95
C ILE A 28 0.95 -2.11 -9.55
N ALA A 29 2.21 -1.90 -9.20
CA ALA A 29 2.79 -0.61 -8.84
C ALA A 29 2.98 0.29 -10.07
N ASN A 30 3.53 -0.26 -11.15
CA ASN A 30 3.91 0.40 -12.40
C ASN A 30 2.97 0.12 -13.60
N ARG A 31 1.77 -0.50 -13.45
CA ARG A 31 0.67 -0.36 -14.45
C ARG A 31 0.11 1.07 -14.55
N GLN A 32 0.87 2.04 -14.05
CA GLN A 32 0.86 3.43 -14.49
C GLN A 32 1.83 3.76 -15.66
N ALA A 33 2.64 2.84 -16.20
CA ALA A 33 3.72 3.17 -17.14
C ALA A 33 3.83 2.33 -18.45
N MET A 34 3.00 1.31 -18.71
CA MET A 34 2.97 0.65 -20.03
C MET A 34 1.72 0.95 -20.83
N ILE A 35 1.75 2.12 -21.47
CA ILE A 35 1.16 2.35 -22.78
C ILE A 35 2.15 1.78 -23.82
N GLY A 36 1.72 0.81 -24.62
CA GLY A 36 2.27 0.57 -25.96
C GLY A 36 3.44 -0.42 -26.09
N VAL A 37 3.14 -1.73 -26.06
CA VAL A 37 3.87 -2.68 -26.91
C VAL A 37 2.91 -3.08 -28.04
N ARG A 38 3.23 -2.60 -29.24
CA ARG A 38 2.53 -2.91 -30.49
C ARG A 38 2.81 -4.37 -30.87
N MET A 39 1.79 -5.20 -30.87
CA MET A 39 1.70 -6.37 -31.76
C MET A 39 0.60 -6.04 -32.76
N GLY A 40 0.94 -6.04 -34.06
CA GLY A 40 0.17 -5.40 -35.11
C GLY A 40 -1.23 -5.99 -35.34
N GLY A 41 -2.14 -5.14 -35.81
CA GLY A 41 -3.47 -5.53 -36.27
C GLY A 41 -4.51 -4.41 -36.08
N SER A 42 -5.01 -3.89 -37.20
CA SER A 42 -5.96 -2.79 -37.33
C SER A 42 -7.32 -3.04 -36.66
N HIS A 43 -7.73 -2.16 -35.73
CA HIS A 43 -9.05 -1.50 -35.61
C HIS A 43 -9.35 -1.03 -34.16
N GLY A 44 -9.61 0.28 -33.99
CA GLY A 44 -10.43 0.85 -32.90
C GLY A 44 -9.83 0.88 -31.49
N VAL A 45 -8.89 1.80 -31.24
CA VAL A 45 -8.38 2.06 -29.87
C VAL A 45 -9.45 2.78 -29.05
N LYS A 46 -10.11 2.07 -28.12
CA LYS A 46 -10.75 2.69 -26.97
C LYS A 46 -9.63 3.25 -26.07
N SER A 47 -9.61 4.56 -25.88
CA SER A 47 -8.79 5.22 -24.88
C SER A 47 -9.21 4.75 -23.48
N VAL A 48 -8.53 3.74 -22.94
CA VAL A 48 -8.65 3.35 -21.53
C VAL A 48 -7.69 4.25 -20.75
N ALA A 49 -8.27 5.12 -19.93
CA ALA A 49 -7.53 6.10 -19.12
C ALA A 49 -6.60 5.40 -18.12
N PRO A 50 -5.41 5.98 -17.82
CA PRO A 50 -4.46 5.42 -16.89
C PRO A 50 -5.09 5.17 -15.51
N THR A 51 -4.92 3.95 -15.00
CA THR A 51 -5.39 3.50 -13.68
C THR A 51 -4.55 4.19 -12.58
N PRO A 52 -5.11 4.60 -11.43
CA PRO A 52 -4.34 5.24 -10.35
C PRO A 52 -3.28 4.31 -9.73
N LEU A 53 -2.19 4.92 -9.22
CA LEU A 53 -1.04 4.26 -8.61
C LEU A 53 -1.52 3.48 -7.38
N ASN A 54 -1.25 2.18 -7.34
CA ASN A 54 -1.45 1.43 -6.10
C ASN A 54 -0.31 1.79 -5.14
N MET A 55 -0.55 2.79 -4.28
CA MET A 55 0.45 3.29 -3.32
C MET A 55 1.01 2.20 -2.40
N GLY A 56 0.19 1.20 -2.04
CA GLY A 56 0.64 0.07 -1.24
C GLY A 56 1.61 -0.82 -2.00
N ALA A 57 1.27 -1.14 -3.26
CA ALA A 57 2.15 -1.89 -4.16
C ALA A 57 3.45 -1.12 -4.47
N TRP A 58 3.36 0.19 -4.73
CA TRP A 58 4.52 1.03 -5.00
C TRP A 58 5.44 1.12 -3.78
N GLN A 59 4.88 1.34 -2.57
CA GLN A 59 5.69 1.36 -1.35
C GLN A 59 6.37 0.01 -1.10
N LEU A 60 5.64 -1.10 -1.31
CA LEU A 60 6.21 -2.44 -1.19
C LEU A 60 7.32 -2.68 -2.22
N GLU A 61 7.16 -2.20 -3.45
CA GLU A 61 8.19 -2.26 -4.49
C GLU A 61 9.46 -1.51 -4.05
N GLN A 62 9.32 -0.29 -3.52
CA GLN A 62 10.46 0.49 -3.00
C GLN A 62 11.12 -0.21 -1.80
N ASP A 63 10.33 -0.74 -0.87
CA ASP A 63 10.83 -1.45 0.31
C ASP A 63 11.66 -2.69 -0.09
N ILE A 64 11.18 -3.46 -1.09
CA ILE A 64 11.88 -4.64 -1.60
C ILE A 64 13.16 -4.25 -2.38
N ASP A 65 13.16 -3.18 -3.18
CA ASP A 65 14.39 -2.68 -3.84
C ASP A 65 15.45 -2.27 -2.81
N VAL A 66 15.06 -1.47 -1.81
CA VAL A 66 15.96 -1.04 -0.73
C VAL A 66 16.51 -2.25 0.02
N PHE A 67 15.66 -3.23 0.34
CA PHE A 67 16.08 -4.47 0.97
C PHE A 67 17.07 -5.25 0.11
N ALA A 68 16.78 -5.48 -1.17
CA ALA A 68 17.64 -6.23 -2.08
C ALA A 68 19.03 -5.58 -2.22
N ARG A 69 19.08 -4.24 -2.30
CA ARG A 69 20.34 -3.47 -2.32
C ARG A 69 21.13 -3.57 -1.02
N LYS A 70 20.46 -3.57 0.14
CA LYS A 70 21.11 -3.79 1.44
C LYS A 70 21.67 -5.21 1.52
N LEU A 71 20.89 -6.21 1.12
CA LEU A 71 21.27 -7.62 1.14
C LEU A 71 22.57 -7.86 0.35
N VAL A 72 22.63 -7.43 -0.92
CA VAL A 72 23.84 -7.61 -1.75
C VAL A 72 25.07 -6.90 -1.16
N ARG A 73 24.89 -5.72 -0.54
CA ARG A 73 25.98 -5.00 0.15
C ARG A 73 26.49 -5.77 1.37
N PHE A 74 25.59 -6.29 2.20
CA PHE A 74 25.97 -7.12 3.35
C PHE A 74 26.71 -8.39 2.94
N MET A 75 26.39 -8.93 1.76
CA MET A 75 27.06 -10.09 1.19
C MET A 75 28.35 -9.73 0.42
N GLY A 76 28.84 -8.48 0.50
CA GLY A 76 30.06 -8.04 -0.19
C GLY A 76 29.96 -8.10 -1.73
N LEU A 77 28.75 -8.20 -2.27
CA LEU A 77 28.51 -8.26 -3.71
C LEU A 77 28.48 -6.86 -4.31
N HIS A 78 29.10 -6.70 -5.46
CA HIS A 78 29.13 -5.44 -6.19
C HIS A 78 27.96 -5.38 -7.16
N ALA A 79 26.88 -4.74 -6.75
CA ALA A 79 25.73 -4.48 -7.61
C ALA A 79 26.10 -3.45 -8.69
N HIS A 80 25.93 -3.82 -9.96
CA HIS A 80 26.04 -2.85 -11.06
C HIS A 80 24.84 -1.88 -11.00
N HIS A 81 25.06 -0.60 -11.32
CA HIS A 81 24.02 0.44 -11.22
C HIS A 81 22.78 0.18 -12.09
N GLY A 82 22.94 -0.59 -13.17
CA GLY A 82 21.84 -1.02 -14.04
C GLY A 82 21.14 -2.32 -13.65
N MET A 83 21.48 -2.95 -12.51
CA MET A 83 20.78 -4.15 -12.04
C MET A 83 19.41 -3.81 -11.46
N ASN A 84 18.39 -4.54 -11.91
CA ASN A 84 17.04 -4.49 -11.36
C ASN A 84 16.91 -5.38 -10.11
N THR A 85 15.84 -5.17 -9.34
CA THR A 85 15.61 -5.85 -8.06
C THR A 85 15.60 -7.39 -8.18
N PRO A 86 14.95 -8.02 -9.18
CA PRO A 86 15.01 -9.47 -9.34
C PRO A 86 16.43 -10.01 -9.54
N ALA A 87 17.29 -9.29 -10.27
CA ALA A 87 18.69 -9.69 -10.45
C ALA A 87 19.48 -9.58 -9.13
N LEU A 88 19.21 -8.55 -8.32
CA LEU A 88 19.83 -8.40 -6.99
C LEU A 88 19.40 -9.53 -6.04
N LEU A 89 18.10 -9.85 -6.00
CA LEU A 89 17.56 -10.97 -5.22
C LEU A 89 18.16 -12.30 -5.69
N GLN A 90 18.26 -12.53 -6.99
CA GLN A 90 18.91 -13.72 -7.56
C GLN A 90 20.39 -13.82 -7.14
N GLY A 91 21.11 -12.70 -7.14
CA GLY A 91 22.50 -12.64 -6.65
C GLY A 91 22.61 -12.99 -5.17
N GLY A 92 21.67 -12.52 -4.35
CA GLY A 92 21.55 -12.90 -2.94
C GLY A 92 21.30 -14.40 -2.75
N ILE A 93 20.33 -14.97 -3.46
CA ILE A 93 20.00 -16.41 -3.42
C ILE A 93 21.22 -17.27 -3.78
N LEU A 94 21.95 -16.94 -4.85
CA LEU A 94 23.12 -17.71 -5.29
C LEU A 94 24.29 -17.67 -4.28
N ASN A 95 24.34 -16.65 -3.43
CA ASN A 95 25.40 -16.48 -2.45
C ASN A 95 24.94 -16.75 -1.01
N LEU A 96 23.71 -17.23 -0.80
CA LEU A 96 23.13 -17.47 0.53
C LEU A 96 24.05 -18.28 1.46
N PRO A 97 24.74 -19.35 1.00
CA PRO A 97 25.65 -20.12 1.84
C PRO A 97 26.81 -19.30 2.44
N ARG A 98 27.14 -18.15 1.84
CA ARG A 98 28.21 -17.25 2.30
C ARG A 98 27.74 -16.24 3.34
N ILE A 99 26.43 -16.12 3.60
CA ILE A 99 25.92 -15.06 4.49
C ILE A 99 26.47 -15.21 5.91
N GLY A 100 26.61 -16.44 6.42
CA GLY A 100 27.19 -16.70 7.75
C GLY A 100 28.67 -16.35 7.86
N GLN A 101 29.40 -16.35 6.73
CA GLN A 101 30.83 -16.01 6.69
C GLN A 101 31.06 -14.51 6.54
N LEU A 102 30.18 -13.82 5.80
CA LEU A 102 30.34 -12.41 5.43
C LEU A 102 29.61 -11.46 6.40
N VAL A 103 28.52 -11.92 7.00
CA VAL A 103 27.77 -11.19 8.02
C VAL A 103 28.06 -11.85 9.37
N GLY A 104 29.13 -11.40 10.01
CA GLY A 104 29.62 -12.00 11.26
C GLY A 104 28.65 -11.84 12.44
N ASP A 105 27.82 -10.80 12.42
CA ASP A 105 26.84 -10.53 13.48
C ASP A 105 25.56 -11.34 13.28
N GLU A 106 25.21 -12.19 14.27
CA GLU A 106 24.00 -13.03 14.26
C GLU A 106 22.73 -12.17 14.27
N TRP A 107 22.75 -11.04 14.99
CA TRP A 107 21.61 -10.14 15.10
C TRP A 107 21.23 -9.56 13.73
N THR A 108 22.21 -8.99 13.01
CA THR A 108 22.03 -8.48 11.63
C THR A 108 21.49 -9.57 10.70
N ARG A 109 22.02 -10.78 10.84
CA ARG A 109 21.61 -11.96 10.10
C ARG A 109 20.14 -12.30 10.36
N GLN A 110 19.71 -12.28 11.60
CA GLN A 110 18.33 -12.49 12.02
C GLN A 110 17.41 -11.36 11.55
N GLU A 111 17.84 -10.09 11.65
CA GLU A 111 17.07 -8.94 11.15
C GLU A 111 16.81 -9.02 9.66
N LEU A 112 17.81 -9.41 8.86
CA LEU A 112 17.64 -9.62 7.42
C LEU A 112 16.60 -10.70 7.13
N SER A 113 16.64 -11.81 7.89
CA SER A 113 15.67 -12.90 7.74
C SER A 113 14.26 -12.46 8.11
N ILE A 114 14.08 -11.74 9.23
CA ILE A 114 12.78 -11.22 9.66
C ILE A 114 12.25 -10.24 8.63
N TYR A 115 13.09 -9.31 8.16
CA TYR A 115 12.64 -8.29 7.22
C TYR A 115 12.26 -8.87 5.86
N ALA A 116 13.01 -9.84 5.34
CA ALA A 116 12.63 -10.57 4.13
C ALA A 116 11.29 -11.29 4.29
N HIS A 117 11.09 -11.94 5.44
CA HIS A 117 9.85 -12.63 5.76
C HIS A 117 8.65 -11.66 5.76
N THR A 118 8.76 -10.53 6.46
CA THR A 118 7.70 -9.50 6.48
C THR A 118 7.38 -8.96 5.09
N LEU A 119 8.39 -8.77 4.23
CA LEU A 119 8.16 -8.33 2.85
C LEU A 119 7.49 -9.42 2.01
N ALA A 120 7.87 -10.68 2.19
CA ALA A 120 7.27 -11.81 1.49
C ALA A 120 5.80 -11.99 1.90
N GLU A 121 5.47 -11.89 3.19
CA GLU A 121 4.09 -11.90 3.66
C GLU A 121 3.28 -10.74 3.07
N ARG A 122 3.81 -9.52 3.10
CA ARG A 122 3.14 -8.36 2.48
C ARG A 122 2.89 -8.56 1.00
N LEU A 123 3.83 -9.18 0.28
CA LEU A 123 3.69 -9.51 -1.13
C LEU A 123 2.59 -10.55 -1.34
N ASP A 124 2.58 -11.63 -0.55
CA ASP A 124 1.57 -12.67 -0.63
C ASP A 124 0.17 -12.10 -0.35
N TYR A 125 0.00 -11.28 0.69
CA TYR A 125 -1.28 -10.61 0.99
C TYR A 125 -1.74 -9.64 -0.11
N LEU A 126 -0.80 -9.00 -0.81
CA LEU A 126 -1.12 -8.12 -1.92
C LEU A 126 -1.58 -8.91 -3.16
N LEU A 127 -0.90 -10.02 -3.47
CA LEU A 127 -1.12 -10.81 -4.67
C LEU A 127 -2.25 -11.83 -4.53
N ASP A 128 -2.42 -12.39 -3.33
CA ASP A 128 -3.42 -13.39 -2.98
C ASP A 128 -4.15 -12.98 -1.69
N PRO A 129 -5.02 -11.95 -1.79
CA PRO A 129 -5.74 -11.46 -0.63
C PRO A 129 -6.72 -12.52 -0.09
N PRO A 130 -6.83 -12.70 1.23
CA PRO A 130 -7.85 -13.58 1.80
C PRO A 130 -9.26 -13.19 1.32
N GLU A 131 -10.04 -14.18 0.90
CA GLU A 131 -11.43 -13.98 0.45
C GLU A 131 -12.24 -13.22 1.52
N ASP A 132 -13.17 -12.37 1.07
CA ASP A 132 -14.07 -11.57 1.91
C ASP A 132 -13.42 -10.52 2.85
N THR A 133 -12.10 -10.28 2.74
CA THR A 133 -11.42 -9.20 3.48
C THR A 133 -11.18 -7.95 2.62
N ARG A 134 -11.20 -6.77 3.24
CA ARG A 134 -10.91 -5.47 2.60
C ARG A 134 -9.76 -4.78 3.29
N MET A 135 -8.89 -4.11 2.53
CA MET A 135 -7.80 -3.32 3.09
C MET A 135 -8.35 -2.14 3.91
N VAL A 136 -7.92 -2.05 5.16
CA VAL A 136 -8.25 -0.97 6.09
C VAL A 136 -7.14 0.08 6.13
N GLY A 137 -5.89 -0.33 6.00
CA GLY A 137 -4.74 0.59 6.08
C GLY A 137 -3.55 -0.08 6.71
N TRP A 138 -2.65 0.69 7.33
CA TRP A 138 -1.42 0.15 7.92
C TRP A 138 -1.46 0.20 9.45
N CYS A 139 -1.00 -0.88 10.09
CA CYS A 139 -0.85 -0.93 11.53
C CYS A 139 0.05 0.22 12.03
N PRO A 140 -0.42 1.07 12.95
CA PRO A 140 0.39 2.15 13.49
C PRO A 140 1.63 1.70 14.27
N ALA A 141 1.61 0.48 14.83
CA ALA A 141 2.68 -0.04 15.65
C ALA A 141 3.80 -0.69 14.83
N CYS A 142 3.46 -1.48 13.81
CA CYS A 142 4.42 -2.27 13.05
C CYS A 142 4.37 -2.06 11.53
N SER A 143 3.46 -1.21 11.03
CA SER A 143 3.25 -0.97 9.60
C SER A 143 2.92 -2.22 8.78
N HIS A 144 2.34 -3.24 9.41
CA HIS A 144 1.73 -4.38 8.71
C HIS A 144 0.42 -3.95 8.05
N GLU A 145 0.12 -4.45 6.85
CA GLU A 145 -1.16 -4.17 6.18
C GLU A 145 -2.30 -4.80 6.98
N LEU A 146 -3.32 -3.99 7.28
CA LEU A 146 -4.49 -4.42 8.02
C LEU A 146 -5.63 -4.62 7.04
N ARG A 147 -6.25 -5.79 7.09
CA ARG A 147 -7.42 -6.16 6.30
C ARG A 147 -8.51 -6.64 7.24
N ALA A 148 -9.71 -6.10 7.06
CA ALA A 148 -10.87 -6.43 7.87
C ALA A 148 -11.92 -7.17 7.05
N ASP A 149 -12.52 -8.19 7.63
CA ASP A 149 -13.75 -8.77 7.12
C ASP A 149 -14.99 -7.88 7.41
N GLU A 150 -16.17 -8.28 6.95
CA GLU A 150 -17.40 -7.50 7.16
C GLU A 150 -17.79 -7.37 8.64
N GLN A 151 -17.45 -8.35 9.49
CA GLN A 151 -17.74 -8.33 10.92
C GLN A 151 -16.81 -7.36 11.67
N GLU A 152 -15.52 -7.38 11.36
CA GLU A 152 -14.52 -6.46 11.89
C GLU A 152 -14.79 -5.02 11.46
N LEU A 153 -15.19 -4.82 10.19
CA LEU A 153 -15.65 -3.52 9.68
C LEU A 153 -16.89 -3.04 10.44
N ALA A 154 -17.85 -3.91 10.72
CA ALA A 154 -19.04 -3.57 11.50
C ALA A 154 -18.71 -3.28 12.98
N GLY A 155 -17.76 -4.00 13.56
CA GLY A 155 -17.25 -3.79 14.91
C GLY A 155 -16.41 -2.52 15.06
N GLY A 156 -15.75 -2.07 13.99
CA GLY A 156 -14.91 -0.87 13.96
C GLY A 156 -13.53 -1.03 14.62
N TYR A 157 -13.15 -2.26 14.94
CA TYR A 157 -11.85 -2.62 15.51
C TYR A 157 -11.24 -3.75 14.71
N ILE A 158 -9.92 -3.75 14.63
CA ILE A 158 -9.13 -4.80 14.01
C ILE A 158 -7.92 -5.09 14.90
N GLU A 159 -7.59 -6.35 15.06
CA GLU A 159 -6.32 -6.78 15.69
C GLU A 159 -5.27 -6.96 14.59
N CYS A 160 -4.08 -6.40 14.79
CA CYS A 160 -3.00 -6.65 13.85
C CYS A 160 -2.54 -8.12 13.94
N PRO A 161 -2.59 -8.90 12.84
CA PRO A 161 -2.18 -10.31 12.87
C PRO A 161 -0.69 -10.49 13.14
N HIS A 162 0.12 -9.44 12.92
CA HIS A 162 1.57 -9.49 13.12
C HIS A 162 1.99 -9.10 14.55
N CYS A 163 1.49 -7.98 15.10
CA CYS A 163 1.92 -7.48 16.41
C CYS A 163 0.84 -7.59 17.51
N HIS A 164 -0.32 -8.17 17.18
CA HIS A 164 -1.46 -8.35 18.10
C HIS A 164 -1.99 -7.06 18.74
N ALA A 165 -1.62 -5.90 18.19
CA ALA A 165 -2.11 -4.63 18.66
C ALA A 165 -3.54 -4.40 18.13
N ALA A 166 -4.47 -4.14 19.04
CA ALA A 166 -5.84 -3.79 18.69
C ALA A 166 -5.93 -2.31 18.29
N HIS A 167 -6.53 -2.04 17.14
CA HIS A 167 -6.66 -0.71 16.58
C HIS A 167 -8.10 -0.41 16.21
N LYS A 168 -8.53 0.83 16.46
CA LYS A 168 -9.77 1.35 15.88
C LYS A 168 -9.54 1.62 14.41
N ILE A 169 -10.38 1.05 13.56
CA ILE A 169 -10.35 1.24 12.10
C ILE A 169 -10.36 2.73 11.74
N LYS A 170 -11.19 3.52 12.45
CA LYS A 170 -11.24 4.98 12.27
C LYS A 170 -9.89 5.66 12.53
N THR A 171 -9.16 5.23 13.55
CA THR A 171 -7.84 5.81 13.91
C THR A 171 -6.79 5.45 12.86
N ILE A 172 -6.84 4.24 12.30
CA ILE A 172 -5.97 3.85 11.19
C ILE A 172 -6.22 4.76 9.99
N HIS A 173 -7.47 4.95 9.58
CA HIS A 173 -7.82 5.86 8.49
C HIS A 173 -7.36 7.31 8.77
N GLU A 174 -7.50 7.80 10.00
CA GLU A 174 -7.03 9.14 10.39
C GLU A 174 -5.50 9.27 10.23
N LEU A 175 -4.74 8.26 10.66
CA LEU A 175 -3.28 8.26 10.58
C LEU A 175 -2.79 8.13 9.14
N ASP A 176 -3.41 7.27 8.34
CA ASP A 176 -3.06 7.12 6.92
C ASP A 176 -3.42 8.39 6.13
N MET A 177 -4.50 9.07 6.48
CA MET A 177 -4.83 10.38 5.88
C MET A 177 -3.86 11.48 6.29
N LEU A 178 -3.34 11.46 7.53
CA LEU A 178 -2.26 12.38 7.94
C LEU A 178 -0.98 12.11 7.15
N ARG A 179 -0.63 10.83 6.92
CA ARG A 179 0.52 10.46 6.07
C ARG A 179 0.33 10.94 4.64
N LEU A 180 -0.85 10.74 4.05
CA LEU A 180 -1.19 11.21 2.71
C LEU A 180 -1.16 12.75 2.59
N ARG A 181 -1.55 13.45 3.65
CA ARG A 181 -1.44 14.91 3.72
C ARG A 181 0.03 15.34 3.68
N LEU A 182 0.88 14.70 4.48
CA LEU A 182 2.31 15.02 4.54
C LEU A 182 3.03 14.74 3.22
N SER A 183 2.60 13.71 2.47
CA SER A 183 3.13 13.41 1.13
C SER A 183 2.53 14.28 0.02
N GLY A 184 1.59 15.18 0.32
CA GLY A 184 1.05 16.14 -0.63
C GLY A 184 0.15 15.53 -1.72
N VAL A 185 -0.47 14.38 -1.44
CA VAL A 185 -1.29 13.67 -2.43
C VAL A 185 -2.45 14.54 -2.91
N LYS A 186 -2.54 14.67 -4.22
CA LYS A 186 -3.55 15.46 -4.93
C LYS A 186 -4.04 14.72 -6.16
N GLY A 187 -5.26 15.01 -6.58
CA GLY A 187 -5.84 14.41 -7.78
C GLY A 187 -7.14 15.06 -8.18
N THR A 188 -7.58 14.74 -9.39
CA THR A 188 -8.93 15.07 -9.87
C THR A 188 -9.99 14.31 -9.05
N PRO A 189 -11.26 14.75 -9.05
CA PRO A 189 -12.34 14.06 -8.33
C PRO A 189 -12.46 12.56 -8.64
N THR A 190 -12.23 12.17 -9.90
CA THR A 190 -12.28 10.76 -10.31
C THR A 190 -11.07 9.98 -9.78
N GLN A 191 -9.88 10.57 -9.79
CA GLN A 191 -8.67 9.96 -9.22
C GLN A 191 -8.81 9.79 -7.71
N LEU A 192 -9.31 10.81 -7.00
CA LEU A 192 -9.48 10.77 -5.54
C LEU A 192 -10.56 9.76 -5.12
N HIS A 193 -11.69 9.68 -5.83
CA HIS A 193 -12.70 8.65 -5.56
C HIS A 193 -12.10 7.24 -5.66
N ARG A 194 -11.41 6.95 -6.78
CA ARG A 194 -10.76 5.64 -7.00
C ARG A 194 -9.64 5.35 -6.01
N LEU A 195 -8.95 6.38 -5.51
CA LEU A 195 -7.91 6.23 -4.50
C LEU A 195 -8.49 5.86 -3.13
N LEU A 196 -9.69 6.34 -2.81
CA LEU A 196 -10.35 6.16 -1.52
C LEU A 196 -11.25 4.92 -1.44
N GLU A 197 -11.79 4.48 -2.58
CA GLU A 197 -12.68 3.33 -2.69
C GLU A 197 -12.09 2.02 -2.11
N PRO A 198 -10.82 1.65 -2.39
CA PRO A 198 -10.21 0.44 -1.81
C PRO A 198 -10.14 0.45 -0.28
N TRP A 199 -10.12 1.65 0.33
CA TRP A 199 -10.07 1.83 1.79
C TRP A 199 -11.48 1.87 2.41
N GLY A 200 -12.53 1.53 1.64
CA GLY A 200 -13.92 1.59 2.08
C GLY A 200 -14.47 3.00 2.26
N ILE A 201 -13.76 4.03 1.79
CA ILE A 201 -14.19 5.43 1.85
C ILE A 201 -14.88 5.78 0.53
N ASP A 202 -16.19 5.52 0.45
CA ASP A 202 -16.98 5.80 -0.76
C ASP A 202 -17.36 7.29 -0.88
N ILE A 203 -16.42 8.11 -1.37
CA ILE A 203 -16.69 9.48 -1.77
C ILE A 203 -16.80 9.54 -3.29
N LYS A 204 -18.03 9.56 -3.81
CA LYS A 204 -18.27 9.68 -5.25
C LYS A 204 -17.64 10.95 -5.83
N ALA A 205 -17.04 10.83 -7.01
CA ALA A 205 -16.46 11.98 -7.72
C ALA A 205 -17.46 13.13 -7.94
N ALA A 206 -18.75 12.81 -8.13
CA ALA A 206 -19.82 13.82 -8.22
C ALA A 206 -19.97 14.64 -6.93
N THR A 207 -19.83 14.00 -5.77
CA THR A 207 -19.87 14.66 -4.44
C THR A 207 -18.73 15.65 -4.30
N ILE A 208 -17.51 15.25 -4.69
CA ILE A 208 -16.33 16.13 -4.67
C ILE A 208 -16.56 17.36 -5.57
N ARG A 209 -17.06 17.16 -6.80
CA ARG A 209 -17.41 18.27 -7.71
C ARG A 209 -18.47 19.19 -7.09
N GLN A 210 -19.45 18.63 -6.40
CA GLN A 210 -20.50 19.40 -5.73
C GLN A 210 -19.94 20.22 -4.55
N TRP A 211 -19.00 19.67 -3.79
CA TRP A 211 -18.29 20.40 -2.74
C TRP A 211 -17.47 21.55 -3.29
N ALA A 212 -16.77 21.34 -4.40
CA ALA A 212 -16.04 22.40 -5.09
C ALA A 212 -16.97 23.51 -5.59
N LYS A 213 -18.10 23.15 -6.24
CA LYS A 213 -19.13 24.12 -6.68
C LYS A 213 -19.70 24.94 -5.52
N ARG A 214 -19.76 24.35 -4.32
CA ARG A 214 -20.25 24.99 -3.09
C ARG A 214 -19.16 25.76 -2.33
N GLY A 215 -17.91 25.79 -2.83
CA GLY A 215 -16.79 26.46 -2.17
C GLY A 215 -16.30 25.79 -0.89
N ILE A 216 -16.67 24.52 -0.64
CA ILE A 216 -16.28 23.78 0.57
C ILE A 216 -14.82 23.32 0.47
N ILE A 217 -14.40 22.93 -0.72
CA ILE A 217 -13.02 22.58 -1.07
C ILE A 217 -12.58 23.46 -2.24
N GLN A 218 -11.29 23.79 -2.30
CA GLN A 218 -10.74 24.60 -3.39
C GLN A 218 -9.74 23.80 -4.23
N PRO A 219 -9.71 23.99 -5.56
CA PRO A 219 -8.71 23.37 -6.39
C PRO A 219 -7.34 23.99 -6.10
N VAL A 220 -6.32 23.14 -6.00
CA VAL A 220 -4.92 23.56 -5.82
C VAL A 220 -4.17 23.65 -7.14
N GLU A 221 -4.67 22.96 -8.18
CA GLU A 221 -4.07 22.92 -9.52
C GLU A 221 -5.14 22.50 -10.55
N HIS A 222 -4.75 22.46 -11.82
CA HIS A 222 -5.54 21.89 -12.91
C HIS A 222 -4.69 20.88 -13.69
N ASP A 223 -5.26 19.71 -13.96
CA ASP A 223 -4.74 18.71 -14.89
C ASP A 223 -5.50 18.87 -16.21
N GLY A 224 -4.92 19.64 -17.13
CA GLY A 224 -5.62 20.14 -18.31
C GLY A 224 -6.84 20.99 -17.92
N ASN A 225 -8.05 20.54 -18.26
CA ASN A 225 -9.31 21.22 -17.91
C ASN A 225 -9.96 20.67 -16.62
N ALA A 226 -9.33 19.67 -15.97
CA ALA A 226 -9.88 19.05 -14.77
C ALA A 226 -9.26 19.68 -13.51
N PRO A 227 -10.06 20.18 -12.56
CA PRO A 227 -9.55 20.71 -11.31
C PRO A 227 -8.97 19.60 -10.42
N VAL A 228 -7.83 19.89 -9.81
CA VAL A 228 -7.08 18.99 -8.91
C VAL A 228 -7.23 19.48 -7.47
N TYR A 229 -7.52 18.55 -6.56
CA TYR A 229 -7.76 18.82 -5.14
C TYR A 229 -6.80 18.03 -4.27
N LEU A 230 -6.52 18.52 -3.07
CA LEU A 230 -5.80 17.76 -2.06
C LEU A 230 -6.72 16.68 -1.48
N ILE A 231 -6.18 15.47 -1.29
CA ILE A 231 -6.93 14.37 -0.65
C ILE A 231 -7.41 14.75 0.76
N TRP A 232 -6.61 15.53 1.48
CA TRP A 232 -6.93 15.99 2.83
C TRP A 232 -8.18 16.87 2.88
N ASP A 233 -8.36 17.78 1.92
CA ASP A 233 -9.53 18.68 1.88
C ASP A 233 -10.81 17.89 1.59
N VAL A 234 -10.71 16.90 0.70
CA VAL A 234 -11.81 15.97 0.39
C VAL A 234 -12.19 15.14 1.61
N TRP A 235 -11.21 14.61 2.34
CA TRP A 235 -11.44 13.83 3.55
C TRP A 235 -11.99 14.68 4.71
N GLN A 236 -11.50 15.91 4.89
CA GLN A 236 -12.07 16.85 5.86
C GLN A 236 -13.52 17.21 5.54
N ALA A 237 -13.85 17.44 4.27
CA ALA A 237 -15.22 17.69 3.86
C ALA A 237 -16.12 16.49 4.21
N HIS A 238 -15.71 15.28 3.87
CA HIS A 238 -16.43 14.05 4.18
C HIS A 238 -16.69 13.87 5.68
N THR A 239 -15.63 13.97 6.50
CA THR A 239 -15.74 13.79 7.95
C THR A 239 -16.59 14.86 8.63
N ARG A 240 -16.54 16.11 8.15
CA ARG A 240 -17.43 17.19 8.63
C ARG A 240 -18.89 16.86 8.33
N PHE A 241 -19.22 16.43 7.12
CA PHE A 241 -20.61 16.11 6.75
C PHE A 241 -21.14 14.84 7.42
N ASP A 242 -20.32 13.81 7.61
CA ASP A 242 -20.67 12.61 8.39
C ASP A 242 -20.99 12.93 9.85
N GLY A 243 -20.31 13.93 10.43
CA GLY A 243 -20.62 14.47 11.74
C GLY A 243 -21.97 15.17 11.77
N TYR A 244 -22.26 16.00 10.76
CA TYR A 244 -23.55 16.69 10.62
C TYR A 244 -24.73 15.74 10.43
N ASP A 245 -24.61 14.72 9.57
CA ASP A 245 -25.70 13.76 9.35
C ASP A 245 -25.95 12.82 10.53
N ARG A 246 -24.91 12.50 11.32
CA ARG A 246 -25.08 11.79 12.60
C ARG A 246 -25.74 12.66 13.67
N ALA A 247 -25.35 13.93 13.77
CA ALA A 247 -25.98 14.89 14.70
C ALA A 247 -27.45 15.14 14.34
N ARG A 248 -27.77 15.29 13.04
CA ARG A 248 -29.14 15.46 12.54
C ARG A 248 -30.02 14.26 12.83
N ARG A 249 -29.52 13.03 12.58
CA ARG A 249 -30.25 11.79 12.89
C ARG A 249 -30.50 11.62 14.40
N ARG A 250 -29.50 11.89 15.25
CA ARG A 250 -29.68 11.88 16.71
C ARG A 250 -30.72 12.89 17.19
N HIS A 251 -30.73 14.09 16.61
CA HIS A 251 -31.71 15.12 16.96
C HIS A 251 -33.15 14.76 16.53
N GLN A 252 -33.30 14.06 15.40
CA GLN A 252 -34.60 13.53 14.95
C GLN A 252 -35.09 12.35 15.78
N SER A 253 -34.20 11.48 16.27
CA SER A 253 -34.55 10.38 17.19
C SER A 253 -34.92 10.88 18.60
N ALA A 254 -34.30 11.97 19.07
CA ALA A 254 -34.61 12.59 20.35
C ALA A 254 -35.95 13.35 20.36
N LYS A 255 -36.42 13.84 19.20
CA LYS A 255 -37.74 14.49 19.05
C LYS A 255 -38.91 13.52 18.93
N LYS A 256 -38.65 12.21 18.77
CA LYS A 256 -39.67 11.16 18.65
C LYS A 256 -39.91 10.38 19.95
N ARG A 257 -39.35 10.84 21.07
CA ARG A 257 -39.57 10.30 22.41
C ARG A 257 -40.31 11.31 23.27
#